data_AF-F9XXI6-F1
#
_entry.id   AF-F9XXI6-F1
#
_cell.length_a   1.000
_cell.length_b   1.000
_cell.length_c   1.000
_cell.angle_alpha   90.00
_cell.angle_beta   90.00
_cell.angle_gamma   90.00
#
_symmetry.space_group_name_H-M   'P 1'
#
loop_
_entity.id
_entity.type
_entity.pdbx_description
1 polymer ?
#
loop_
_entity_poly.entity_id
_entity_poly.type
_entity_poly.pdbx_seq_one_letter_code
_entity_poly.pdbx_strand_id
1 'polypeptide(L)' 'MSNCSCACSAAPKFVFSCSGSADVGEVADQAARELSRQGKIKMFCLAGIGGKVSGIVKSTEAASTIVVID' A
#
# COMPACT_ATOMS: atom_id res chain seq x y z
N MET A 1 25.47 -21.57 2.11
CA MET A 1 24.29 -20.70 2.35
C MET A 1 24.21 -19.76 1.17
N SER A 2 23.24 -19.97 0.29
CA SER A 2 23.16 -19.25 -0.98
C SER A 2 22.59 -17.85 -0.74
N ASN A 3 23.38 -16.81 -0.98
CA ASN A 3 22.90 -15.42 -0.99
C ASN A 3 22.03 -15.22 -2.24
N CYS A 4 20.72 -15.33 -2.07
CA CYS A 4 19.79 -14.94 -3.12
C CYS A 4 19.76 -13.39 -3.18
N SER A 5 20.58 -12.81 -4.05
CA SER A 5 20.56 -11.36 -4.31
C SER A 5 19.32 -11.02 -5.14
N CYS A 6 18.16 -10.91 -4.49
CA CYS A 6 17.03 -10.22 -5.10
C CYS A 6 17.43 -8.75 -5.35
N ALA A 7 17.13 -8.21 -6.54
CA ALA A 7 17.41 -6.82 -6.93
C ALA A 7 16.59 -5.76 -6.14
N CYS A 8 16.03 -6.13 -4.99
CA CYS A 8 15.12 -5.31 -4.20
C CYS A 8 15.92 -4.51 -3.17
N SER A 9 16.21 -3.25 -3.47
CA SER A 9 16.98 -2.36 -2.58
C SER A 9 16.28 -2.04 -1.25
N ALA A 10 14.95 -2.15 -1.18
CA ALA A 10 14.16 -2.00 0.05
C ALA A 10 12.76 -2.61 -0.11
N ALA A 11 12.19 -3.14 0.98
CA ALA A 11 10.81 -3.59 1.02
C ALA A 11 9.83 -2.41 0.83
N PRO A 12 8.73 -2.58 0.08
CA PRO A 12 7.83 -1.49 -0.28
C PRO A 12 7.11 -0.93 0.94
N LYS A 13 6.68 0.33 0.85
CA LYS A 13 5.75 0.96 1.80
C LYS A 13 4.40 1.10 1.11
N PHE A 14 3.33 0.69 1.77
CA PHE A 14 1.97 0.77 1.23
C PHE A 14 1.07 1.69 2.03
N VAL A 15 0.26 2.46 1.32
CA VAL A 15 -0.86 3.23 1.88
C VAL A 15 -2.16 2.67 1.36
N PHE A 16 -3.12 2.50 2.27
CA PHE A 16 -4.48 2.08 2.00
C PHE A 16 -5.41 3.23 2.41
N SER A 17 -6.17 3.78 1.46
CA SER A 17 -7.22 4.78 1.74
C SER A 17 -8.59 4.13 1.69
N CYS A 18 -9.43 4.42 2.69
CA CYS A 18 -10.87 4.16 2.64
C CYS A 18 -11.54 5.29 1.83
N SER A 19 -11.34 5.31 0.52
CA SER A 19 -11.84 6.34 -0.40
C SER A 19 -13.33 6.19 -0.74
N GLY A 20 -14.16 5.77 0.23
CA GLY A 20 -15.58 5.51 0.06
C GLY A 20 -16.41 6.76 -0.34
N SER A 21 -17.73 6.63 -0.37
CA SER A 21 -18.65 7.70 -0.84
C SER A 21 -18.92 8.81 0.19
N ALA A 22 -17.91 9.19 0.98
CA ALA A 22 -18.02 10.24 1.99
C ALA A 22 -17.03 11.38 1.71
N ASP A 23 -17.37 12.61 2.09
CA ASP A 23 -16.50 13.78 1.92
C ASP A 23 -15.13 13.58 2.61
N VAL A 24 -15.14 12.93 3.77
CA VAL A 24 -13.91 12.56 4.49
C VAL A 24 -13.09 11.48 3.76
N GLY A 25 -13.76 10.58 3.03
CA GLY A 25 -13.13 9.56 2.20
C GLY A 25 -12.41 10.17 0.99
N GLU A 26 -12.99 11.22 0.38
CA GLU A 26 -12.32 12.00 -0.66
C GLU A 26 -11.06 12.67 -0.10
N VAL A 27 -11.14 13.31 1.07
CA VAL A 27 -9.97 13.93 1.72
C VAL A 27 -8.89 12.90 2.04
N ALA A 28 -9.26 11.72 2.54
CA ALA A 28 -8.35 10.62 2.79
C ALA A 28 -7.67 10.11 1.50
N ASP A 29 -8.44 9.99 0.41
CA ASP A 29 -7.92 9.62 -0.91
C ASP A 29 -6.90 10.64 -1.42
N GLN A 30 -7.23 11.93 -1.35
CA GLN A 30 -6.34 13.01 -1.76
C GLN A 30 -5.02 13.01 -0.98
N ALA A 31 -5.08 12.80 0.34
CA ALA A 31 -3.89 12.68 1.19
C ALA A 31 -3.00 11.48 0.78
N ALA A 32 -3.61 10.31 0.55
CA ALA A 32 -2.90 9.10 0.15
C ALA A 32 -2.25 9.27 -1.25
N ARG A 33 -2.98 9.85 -2.20
CA ARG A 33 -2.47 10.16 -3.55
C ARG A 33 -1.31 11.13 -3.52
N GLU A 34 -1.40 12.18 -2.70
CA GLU A 34 -0.33 13.16 -2.59
C GLU A 34 0.96 12.52 -2.05
N LEU A 35 0.87 11.69 -1.00
CA LEU A 35 2.00 10.92 -0.49
C LEU A 35 2.60 9.99 -1.56
N SER A 36 1.74 9.38 -2.38
CA SER A 36 2.19 8.52 -3.48
C SER A 36 2.84 9.29 -4.61
N ARG A 37 2.33 10.48 -4.95
CA ARG A 37 2.89 11.38 -5.98
C ARG A 37 4.27 11.90 -5.58
N GLN A 38 4.49 12.12 -4.28
CA GLN A 38 5.82 12.45 -3.73
C GLN A 38 6.80 11.27 -3.74
N GLY A 39 6.39 10.07 -4.18
CA GLY A 39 7.24 8.88 -4.24
C GLY A 39 7.60 8.27 -2.89
N LYS A 40 6.94 8.70 -1.80
CA LYS A 40 7.26 8.27 -0.43
C LYS A 40 6.65 6.92 -0.07
N ILE A 41 5.52 6.59 -0.69
CA ILE A 41 4.70 5.40 -0.40
C ILE A 41 3.96 4.98 -1.67
N LYS A 42 3.55 3.72 -1.80
CA LYS A 42 2.73 3.26 -2.93
C LYS A 42 1.29 3.05 -2.49
N MET A 43 0.34 3.59 -3.25
CA MET A 43 -1.08 3.25 -3.11
C MET A 43 -1.28 1.75 -3.32
N PHE A 44 -2.13 1.13 -2.50
CA PHE A 44 -2.46 -0.28 -2.62
C PHE A 44 -3.94 -0.56 -2.32
N CYS A 45 -4.44 -1.70 -2.80
CA CYS A 45 -5.88 -1.99 -2.81
C CYS A 45 -6.32 -2.77 -1.58
N LEU A 46 -7.10 -2.12 -0.70
CA LEU A 46 -7.69 -2.78 0.48
C LEU A 46 -8.71 -3.85 0.08
N ALA A 47 -9.49 -3.63 -0.98
CA ALA A 47 -10.44 -4.62 -1.48
C ALA A 47 -9.74 -5.92 -1.91
N GLY A 48 -8.50 -5.85 -2.41
CA GLY A 48 -7.70 -7.02 -2.75
C GLY A 48 -7.27 -7.85 -1.53
N ILE A 49 -7.06 -7.20 -0.37
CA ILE A 49 -6.83 -7.88 0.92
C ILE A 49 -8.10 -8.60 1.33
N GLY A 50 -9.24 -7.90 1.33
CA GLY A 50 -10.55 -8.47 1.70
C GLY A 50 -10.95 -9.65 0.81
N GLY A 51 -10.64 -9.57 -0.48
CA GLY A 51 -10.82 -10.64 -1.46
C GLY A 51 -9.78 -11.76 -1.41
N LYS A 52 -8.81 -11.71 -0.49
CA LYS A 52 -7.72 -12.70 -0.34
C LYS A 52 -6.94 -12.94 -1.63
N VAL A 53 -6.76 -11.90 -2.44
CA VAL A 53 -5.97 -12.00 -3.68
C VAL A 53 -4.52 -12.29 -3.29
N SER A 54 -4.04 -13.49 -3.61
CA SER A 54 -2.78 -14.03 -3.09
C SER A 54 -1.57 -13.12 -3.32
N GLY A 55 -1.48 -12.49 -4.50
CA GLY A 55 -0.41 -11.53 -4.80
C GLY A 55 -0.47 -10.26 -3.97
N ILE A 56 -1.67 -9.76 -3.66
CA ILE A 56 -1.88 -8.56 -2.85
C ILE A 56 -1.57 -8.85 -1.38
N VAL A 57 -2.05 -9.98 -0.86
CA VAL A 57 -1.76 -10.43 0.51
C VAL A 57 -0.25 -10.59 0.71
N LYS A 58 0.42 -11.38 -0.14
CA LYS A 58 1.87 -11.62 -0.03
C LYS A 58 2.70 -10.35 -0.17
N SER A 59 2.30 -9.44 -1.07
CA SER A 59 3.00 -8.16 -1.22
C SER A 59 2.89 -7.33 0.06
N THR A 60 1.69 -7.30 0.65
CA THR A 60 1.42 -6.53 1.88
C THR A 60 2.16 -7.11 3.09
N GLU A 61 2.21 -8.44 3.22
CA GLU A 61 3.02 -9.13 4.24
C GLU A 61 4.51 -8.81 4.10
N ALA A 62 5.00 -8.62 2.87
CA ALA A 62 6.39 -8.26 2.58
C ALA A 62 6.69 -6.75 2.72
N ALA A 63 5.71 -5.92 3.09
CA ALA A 63 5.90 -4.47 3.19
C ALA A 63 6.73 -4.09 4.41
N SER A 64 7.61 -3.09 4.26
CA SER A 64 8.36 -2.51 5.39
C SER A 64 7.51 -1.56 6.24
N THR A 65 6.44 -1.00 5.66
CA THR A 65 5.53 -0.08 6.35
C THR A 65 4.15 -0.16 5.72
N ILE A 66 3.13 -0.18 6.57
CA ILE A 66 1.72 -0.12 6.19
C ILE A 66 1.12 1.11 6.85
N VAL A 67 0.53 1.98 6.04
CA VAL A 67 -0.22 3.16 6.47
C VAL A 67 -1.67 2.98 6.06
N VAL A 68 -2.60 3.27 6.96
CA VAL A 68 -4.04 3.24 6.70
C VAL A 68 -4.60 4.63 6.97
N ILE A 69 -5.42 5.13 6.05
CA ILE A 69 -6.14 6.40 6.17
C ILE A 69 -7.63 6.08 6.00
N ASP A 70 -8.42 6.40 7.03
CA ASP A 70 -9.87 6.18 7.14
C ASP A 70 -10.56 7.49 7.50
#